data_AF-A0A5J4X924-F1
#
_entry.id   AF-A0A5J4X924-F1
#
_cell.length_a   1.000
_cell.length_b   1.000
_cell.length_c   1.000
_cell.angle_alpha   90.00
_cell.angle_beta   90.00
_cell.angle_gamma   90.00
#
_symmetry.space_group_name_H-M   'P 1'
#
loop_
_entity.id
_entity.type
_entity.pdbx_description
1 polymer ?
#
loop_
_entity_poly.entity_id
_entity_poly.type
_entity_poly.pdbx_seq_one_letter_code
_entity_poly.pdbx_strand_id
1 'polypeptide(L)'
;MYGYIASETCLNRICLFYQCLPVVIPAQRIESWIFPSAALSAGIKTTQNIPLSHVTDMCLLYPKYNRRFTCYENPYNFEILINAMSRNFPDFTMSNLNEQFFKMQLQANNLDNIFEASDEHEDSLTSQRSSKTQRYYEVSDYTSFFITIQCERNSNGALTSDGLDSTNQNIRIELKGHSIFSGEVNTYYNVDTNGKHPPPPILCTVYDIFWLFSPGDGGSYLYDTTHSYDQIIEQVTA
;
A
#
# COMPACT_ATOMS: atom_id res chain seq x y z
N MET A 1 11.92 1.95 41.40
CA MET A 1 12.52 1.75 40.07
C MET A 1 13.52 2.88 39.86
N TYR A 2 14.82 2.60 40.05
CA TYR A 2 15.86 3.60 39.83
C TYR A 2 16.20 3.61 38.35
N GLY A 3 15.60 4.54 37.61
CA GLY A 3 15.93 4.75 36.19
C GLY A 3 17.29 5.42 36.06
N TYR A 4 18.10 4.96 35.11
CA TYR A 4 19.33 5.65 34.75
C TYR A 4 18.96 7.01 34.12
N ILE A 5 19.42 8.09 34.74
CA ILE A 5 19.27 9.45 34.20
C ILE A 5 20.54 9.75 33.39
N ALA A 6 20.38 10.24 32.17
CA ALA A 6 21.50 10.66 31.33
C ALA A 6 22.28 11.81 32.03
N SER A 7 23.61 11.76 31.99
CA SER A 7 24.42 12.84 32.58
C SER A 7 24.20 14.16 31.84
N GLU A 8 24.35 15.28 32.53
CA GLU A 8 24.26 16.61 31.93
C GLU A 8 25.27 16.80 30.78
N THR A 9 26.46 16.19 30.90
CA THR A 9 27.45 16.12 29.82
C THR A 9 26.96 15.34 28.60
N CYS A 10 26.21 14.25 28.79
CA CYS A 10 25.59 13.50 27.71
C CYS A 10 24.49 14.34 27.04
N LEU A 11 23.60 14.94 27.83
CA LEU A 11 22.52 15.81 27.34
C LEU A 11 23.06 17.00 26.54
N ASN A 12 24.11 17.67 27.03
CA ASN A 12 24.75 18.78 26.32
C ASN A 12 25.40 18.35 25.00
N ARG A 13 26.01 17.16 24.95
CA ARG A 13 26.53 16.60 23.70
C ARG A 13 25.44 16.29 22.70
N ILE A 14 24.33 15.69 23.16
CA ILE A 14 23.15 15.42 22.31
C ILE A 14 22.56 16.73 21.79
N CYS A 15 22.44 17.74 22.65
CA CYS A 15 21.92 19.05 22.26
C CYS A 15 22.82 19.74 21.22
N LEU A 16 24.14 19.73 21.41
CA LEU A 16 25.11 20.24 20.43
C LEU A 16 25.09 19.46 19.11
N PHE A 17 24.97 18.13 19.18
CA PHE A 17 24.89 17.27 18.01
C PHE A 17 23.70 17.66 17.13
N TYR A 18 22.51 17.80 17.73
CA TYR A 18 21.31 18.17 17.00
C TYR A 18 21.26 19.65 16.62
N GLN A 19 22.01 20.55 17.27
CA GLN A 19 22.10 21.95 16.86
C GLN A 19 22.90 22.16 15.57
N CYS A 20 23.87 21.29 15.27
CA CYS A 20 24.79 21.46 14.15
C CYS A 20 24.51 20.53 12.96
N LEU A 21 23.81 19.41 13.16
CA LEU A 21 23.55 18.41 12.12
C LEU A 21 22.04 18.21 11.94
N PRO A 22 21.52 18.29 10.70
CA PRO A 22 20.13 17.93 10.44
C PRO A 22 19.91 16.44 10.70
N VAL A 23 18.77 16.11 11.30
CA VAL A 23 18.36 14.73 11.56
C VAL A 23 17.53 14.23 10.39
N VAL A 24 17.92 13.11 9.81
CA VAL A 24 17.12 12.42 8.81
C VAL A 24 16.10 11.56 9.53
N ILE A 25 14.82 11.88 9.37
CA ILE A 25 13.69 11.09 9.87
C ILE A 25 13.06 10.38 8.66
N PRO A 26 13.08 9.03 8.62
CA PRO A 26 12.40 8.30 7.55
C PRO A 26 10.89 8.50 7.66
N ALA A 27 10.23 8.65 6.52
CA ALA A 27 8.80 8.83 6.41
C ALA A 27 8.30 8.14 5.13
N GLN A 28 6.98 8.01 5.00
CA GLN A 28 6.37 7.49 3.79
C GLN A 28 5.35 8.48 3.26
N ARG A 29 5.30 8.59 1.93
CA ARG A 29 4.29 9.35 1.22
C ARG A 29 3.43 8.38 0.43
N ILE A 30 2.12 8.57 0.49
CA ILE A 30 1.16 7.79 -0.29
C ILE A 30 0.49 8.72 -1.28
N GLU A 31 0.53 8.37 -2.56
CA GLU A 31 -0.27 9.02 -3.60
C GLU A 31 -1.36 8.06 -4.07
N SER A 32 -2.57 8.57 -4.33
CA SER A 32 -3.71 7.75 -4.73
C SER A 32 -4.18 8.08 -6.14
N TRP A 33 -4.48 7.03 -6.90
CA TRP A 33 -4.84 7.07 -8.31
C TRP A 33 -6.10 6.25 -8.52
N ILE A 34 -7.16 6.91 -8.99
CA ILE A 34 -8.43 6.23 -9.29
C ILE A 34 -8.36 5.71 -10.72
N PHE A 35 -8.55 4.40 -10.91
CA PHE A 35 -8.63 3.83 -12.24
C PHE A 35 -9.85 4.37 -13.00
N PRO A 36 -9.78 4.55 -14.34
CA PRO A 36 -10.87 5.18 -15.10
C PRO A 36 -12.10 4.29 -15.26
N SER A 37 -11.91 2.96 -15.30
CA SER A 37 -12.98 1.99 -15.51
C SER A 37 -13.30 1.24 -14.22
N ALA A 38 -14.60 1.14 -13.93
CA ALA A 38 -15.15 0.30 -12.88
C ALA A 38 -15.11 -1.20 -13.22
N ALA A 39 -15.36 -2.05 -12.22
CA ALA A 39 -15.48 -3.48 -12.42
C ALA A 39 -16.69 -3.85 -13.28
N LEU A 40 -16.51 -4.87 -14.12
CA LEU A 40 -17.58 -5.55 -14.84
C LEU A 40 -17.99 -6.81 -14.08
N SER A 41 -19.12 -7.43 -14.48
CA SER A 41 -19.62 -8.66 -13.85
C SER A 41 -18.64 -9.85 -13.94
N ALA A 42 -17.72 -9.83 -14.91
CA ALA A 42 -16.70 -10.84 -15.09
C ALA A 42 -15.40 -10.55 -14.29
N GLY A 43 -15.26 -9.33 -13.75
CA GLY A 43 -14.04 -8.90 -13.07
C GLY A 43 -13.58 -7.50 -13.50
N ILE A 44 -12.32 -7.21 -13.21
CA ILE A 44 -11.66 -5.93 -13.39
C ILE A 44 -10.64 -6.04 -14.51
N LYS A 45 -10.72 -5.13 -15.47
CA LYS A 45 -9.66 -4.88 -16.44
C LYS A 45 -9.61 -3.39 -16.73
N THR A 46 -8.64 -2.71 -16.15
CA THR A 46 -8.53 -1.26 -16.24
C THR A 46 -7.07 -0.84 -16.37
N THR A 47 -6.85 0.34 -16.92
CA THR A 47 -5.52 0.86 -17.20
C THR A 47 -5.47 2.32 -16.79
N GLN A 48 -4.36 2.73 -16.18
CA GLN A 48 -4.06 4.13 -15.92
C GLN A 48 -2.61 4.42 -16.25
N ASN A 49 -2.34 5.63 -16.76
CA ASN A 49 -0.98 6.10 -16.99
C ASN A 49 -0.55 6.94 -15.80
N ILE A 50 0.50 6.52 -15.12
CA ILE A 50 0.97 7.14 -13.87
C ILE A 50 2.50 7.26 -13.95
N PRO A 51 3.08 8.41 -13.60
CA PRO A 51 4.51 8.52 -13.42
C PRO A 51 4.90 7.86 -12.09
N LEU A 52 5.73 6.82 -12.15
CA LEU A 52 6.25 6.16 -10.95
C LEU A 52 7.72 6.52 -10.77
N SER A 53 8.12 6.89 -9.56
CA SER A 53 9.52 7.17 -9.26
C SER A 53 9.84 6.65 -7.87
N HIS A 54 10.75 5.69 -7.78
CA HIS A 54 11.16 5.09 -6.50
C HIS A 54 9.98 4.55 -5.67
N VAL A 55 8.99 3.93 -6.32
CA VAL A 55 7.85 3.33 -5.60
C VAL A 55 8.29 2.05 -4.91
N THR A 56 8.07 1.97 -3.60
CA THR A 56 8.43 0.83 -2.75
C THR A 56 7.30 -0.21 -2.69
N ASP A 57 6.08 0.27 -2.46
CA ASP A 57 4.87 -0.53 -2.38
C ASP A 57 3.73 0.05 -3.22
N MET A 58 2.85 -0.83 -3.69
CA MET A 58 1.56 -0.47 -4.27
C MET A 58 0.44 -1.08 -3.43
N CYS A 59 -0.60 -0.31 -3.13
CA CYS A 59 -1.78 -0.81 -2.45
C CYS A 59 -3.02 -0.69 -3.35
N LEU A 60 -3.79 -1.77 -3.47
CA LEU A 60 -5.09 -1.75 -4.15
C LEU A 60 -6.23 -1.65 -3.14
N LEU A 61 -7.10 -0.67 -3.36
CA LEU A 61 -8.29 -0.43 -2.57
C LEU A 61 -9.53 -0.63 -3.42
N TYR A 62 -10.54 -1.27 -2.82
CA TYR A 62 -11.81 -1.60 -3.47
C TYR A 62 -12.96 -0.91 -2.73
N PRO A 63 -13.21 0.37 -3.03
CA PRO A 63 -14.32 1.11 -2.42
C PRO A 63 -15.66 0.47 -2.78
N LYS A 64 -16.56 0.39 -1.80
CA LYS A 64 -17.89 -0.17 -2.01
C LYS A 64 -18.88 0.81 -2.63
N TYR A 65 -18.75 2.09 -2.30
CA TYR A 65 -19.66 3.16 -2.73
C TYR A 65 -18.86 4.44 -3.03
N ASN A 66 -19.31 5.25 -3.99
CA ASN A 66 -18.61 6.47 -4.45
C ASN A 66 -18.37 7.53 -3.35
N ARG A 67 -19.10 7.45 -2.23
CA ARG A 67 -19.01 8.40 -1.11
C ARG A 67 -18.30 7.83 0.12
N ARG A 68 -17.87 6.56 0.09
CA ARG A 68 -17.11 5.93 1.17
C ARG A 68 -15.64 5.90 0.76
N PHE A 69 -14.82 6.64 1.49
CA PHE A 69 -13.37 6.79 1.24
C PHE A 69 -12.50 6.18 2.35
N THR A 70 -13.13 5.54 3.34
CA THR A 70 -12.45 4.92 4.49
C THR A 70 -12.82 3.45 4.67
N CYS A 71 -13.77 2.94 3.87
CA CYS A 71 -14.31 1.59 4.00
C CYS A 71 -14.09 0.84 2.69
N TYR A 72 -13.26 -0.20 2.75
CA TYR A 72 -12.81 -1.02 1.64
C TYR A 72 -13.09 -2.47 1.90
N GLU A 73 -13.66 -3.15 0.91
CA GLU A 73 -14.14 -4.51 1.08
C GLU A 73 -13.43 -5.46 0.12
N ASN A 74 -13.20 -6.70 0.54
CA ASN A 74 -12.65 -7.72 -0.34
C ASN A 74 -13.57 -7.96 -1.56
N PRO A 75 -13.06 -7.76 -2.80
CA PRO A 75 -13.87 -7.93 -4.00
C PRO A 75 -14.06 -9.39 -4.42
N TYR A 76 -13.42 -10.35 -3.74
CA TYR A 76 -13.37 -11.78 -4.11
C TYR A 76 -13.04 -11.99 -5.58
N ASN A 77 -11.88 -11.47 -5.98
CA ASN A 77 -11.33 -11.72 -7.30
C ASN A 77 -10.22 -12.79 -7.24
N PHE A 78 -10.09 -13.55 -8.32
CA PHE A 78 -8.99 -14.46 -8.58
C PHE A 78 -8.19 -13.96 -9.78
N GLU A 79 -6.96 -14.46 -9.92
CA GLU A 79 -6.01 -14.01 -10.93
C GLU A 79 -5.80 -12.49 -10.94
N ILE A 80 -5.73 -11.89 -9.75
CA ILE A 80 -5.41 -10.48 -9.61
C ILE A 80 -3.95 -10.26 -10.00
N LEU A 81 -3.71 -9.24 -10.81
CA LEU A 81 -2.39 -8.92 -11.32
C LEU A 81 -2.30 -7.44 -11.66
N ILE A 82 -1.20 -6.80 -11.26
CA ILE A 82 -0.78 -5.51 -11.81
C ILE A 82 0.30 -5.76 -12.86
N ASN A 83 0.15 -5.20 -14.05
CA ASN A 83 1.21 -5.12 -15.04
C ASN A 83 1.71 -3.68 -15.15
N ALA A 84 3.01 -3.49 -14.95
CA ALA A 84 3.68 -2.20 -15.12
C ALA A 84 5.02 -2.44 -15.82
N MET A 85 5.34 -1.63 -16.83
CA MET A 85 6.59 -1.74 -17.62
C MET A 85 6.89 -3.17 -18.13
N SER A 86 5.86 -3.87 -18.62
CA SER A 86 5.96 -5.27 -19.10
C SER A 86 6.38 -6.29 -18.02
N ARG A 87 6.31 -5.91 -16.74
CA ARG A 87 6.51 -6.80 -15.58
C ARG A 87 5.21 -6.97 -14.82
N ASN A 88 5.08 -8.13 -14.19
CA ASN A 88 3.91 -8.51 -13.41
C ASN A 88 4.22 -8.34 -11.92
N PHE A 89 3.27 -7.79 -11.18
CA PHE A 89 3.36 -7.60 -9.74
C PHE A 89 2.15 -8.24 -9.07
N PRO A 90 2.36 -9.32 -8.30
CA PRO A 90 3.58 -10.12 -8.18
C PRO A 90 3.87 -10.93 -9.47
N ASP A 91 5.02 -11.62 -9.51
CA ASP A 91 5.46 -12.42 -10.67
C ASP A 91 4.49 -13.60 -11.00
N PHE A 92 3.56 -13.92 -10.09
CA PHE A 92 2.51 -14.92 -10.25
C PHE A 92 1.13 -14.28 -10.06
N THR A 93 0.07 -14.95 -10.53
CA THR A 93 -1.30 -14.45 -10.33
C THR A 93 -1.82 -14.80 -8.93
N MET A 94 -2.44 -13.85 -8.23
CA MET A 94 -2.95 -14.07 -6.87
C MET A 94 -4.48 -14.28 -6.84
N SER A 95 -4.97 -14.94 -5.79
CA SER A 95 -6.41 -15.07 -5.53
C SER A 95 -6.69 -14.68 -4.08
N ASN A 96 -7.68 -13.81 -3.87
CA ASN A 96 -7.99 -13.25 -2.55
C ASN A 96 -8.49 -14.28 -1.52
N LEU A 97 -8.62 -15.55 -1.92
CA LEU A 97 -9.08 -16.65 -1.07
C LEU A 97 -7.99 -17.67 -0.76
N ASN A 98 -6.80 -17.58 -1.38
CA ASN A 98 -5.79 -18.63 -1.24
C ASN A 98 -4.84 -18.36 -0.06
N GLU A 99 -4.33 -19.44 0.57
CA GLU A 99 -3.37 -19.36 1.68
C GLU A 99 -2.12 -18.53 1.34
N GLN A 100 -1.67 -18.63 0.08
CA GLN A 100 -0.51 -17.89 -0.42
C GLN A 100 -0.73 -16.37 -0.37
N PHE A 101 -1.93 -15.89 -0.70
CA PHE A 101 -2.29 -14.48 -0.62
C PHE A 101 -2.26 -14.00 0.83
N PHE A 102 -2.82 -14.76 1.77
CA PHE A 102 -2.75 -14.41 3.20
C PHE A 102 -1.32 -14.25 3.69
N LYS A 103 -0.44 -15.21 3.39
CA LYS A 103 0.98 -15.13 3.77
C LYS A 103 1.67 -13.91 3.16
N MET A 104 1.39 -13.64 1.89
CA MET A 104 1.93 -12.48 1.19
C MET A 104 1.46 -11.16 1.82
N GLN A 105 0.19 -11.05 2.19
CA GLN A 105 -0.33 -9.84 2.85
C GLN A 105 0.23 -9.67 4.27
N LEU A 106 0.38 -10.75 5.04
CA LEU A 106 1.00 -10.68 6.37
C LEU A 106 2.45 -10.19 6.28
N GLN A 107 3.23 -10.75 5.35
CA GLN A 107 4.62 -10.34 5.13
C GLN A 107 4.72 -8.90 4.60
N ALA A 108 3.87 -8.53 3.64
CA ALA A 108 3.91 -7.20 3.03
C ALA A 108 3.54 -6.08 4.03
N ASN A 109 2.69 -6.39 5.02
CA ASN A 109 2.28 -5.44 6.06
C ASN A 109 3.14 -5.55 7.35
N ASN A 110 4.22 -6.35 7.36
CA ASN A 110 5.04 -6.64 8.54
C ASN A 110 4.24 -7.15 9.76
N LEU A 111 3.11 -7.83 9.51
CA LEU A 111 2.25 -8.45 10.51
C LEU A 111 2.69 -9.89 10.85
N ASP A 112 3.82 -10.32 10.30
CA ASP A 112 4.48 -11.59 10.61
C ASP A 112 5.44 -11.50 11.81
N ASN A 113 5.58 -10.32 12.42
CA ASN A 113 6.56 -10.04 13.45
C ASN A 113 5.95 -9.48 14.76
N ILE A 114 6.30 -8.27 15.18
CA ILE A 114 5.97 -7.72 16.51
C ILE A 114 4.52 -7.20 16.59
N PHE A 115 3.92 -6.85 15.45
CA PHE A 115 2.60 -6.23 15.40
C PHE A 115 1.50 -7.24 15.07
N GLU A 116 0.37 -7.11 15.76
CA GLU A 116 -0.84 -7.91 15.55
C GLU A 116 -1.80 -7.16 14.61
N ALA A 117 -2.52 -7.90 13.77
CA ALA A 117 -3.60 -7.34 12.95
C ALA A 117 -4.75 -6.87 13.84
N SER A 118 -5.51 -5.86 13.41
CA SER A 118 -6.81 -5.59 14.04
C SER A 118 -7.82 -6.68 13.66
N ASP A 119 -8.78 -6.95 14.56
CA ASP A 119 -9.90 -7.88 14.28
C ASP A 119 -10.58 -7.55 12.94
N GLU A 120 -10.79 -6.27 12.66
CA GLU A 120 -11.40 -5.79 11.41
C GLU A 120 -10.56 -6.15 10.17
N HIS A 121 -9.24 -6.02 10.26
CA HIS A 121 -8.35 -6.37 9.16
C HIS A 121 -8.29 -7.88 8.95
N GLU A 122 -8.22 -8.66 10.03
CA GLU A 122 -8.27 -10.13 9.98
C GLU A 122 -9.58 -10.62 9.36
N ASP A 123 -10.72 -10.08 9.81
CA ASP A 123 -12.04 -10.41 9.28
C ASP A 123 -12.16 -10.04 7.80
N SER A 124 -11.56 -8.91 7.38
CA SER A 124 -11.55 -8.50 5.97
C SER A 124 -10.85 -9.48 5.04
N LEU A 125 -9.85 -10.21 5.55
CA LEU A 125 -9.12 -11.23 4.82
C LEU A 125 -9.81 -12.58 4.89
N THR A 126 -10.29 -12.99 6.07
CA THR A 126 -10.66 -14.39 6.36
C THR A 126 -12.17 -14.67 6.29
N SER A 127 -13.02 -13.69 6.56
CA SER A 127 -14.46 -13.90 6.58
C SER A 127 -14.99 -14.11 5.17
N GLN A 128 -15.76 -15.17 4.96
CA GLN A 128 -16.41 -15.44 3.68
C GLN A 128 -17.72 -14.64 3.56
N ARG A 129 -17.87 -13.86 2.47
CA ARG A 129 -19.06 -13.00 2.27
C ARG A 129 -20.04 -13.48 1.20
N SER A 130 -19.65 -14.45 0.40
CA SER A 130 -20.55 -15.03 -0.60
C SER A 130 -20.21 -16.48 -0.89
N SER A 131 -21.22 -17.20 -1.36
CA SER A 131 -21.10 -18.54 -1.93
C SER A 131 -21.55 -18.52 -3.40
N LYS A 132 -21.55 -19.70 -4.02
CA LYS A 132 -22.08 -19.86 -5.39
C LYS A 132 -23.57 -19.52 -5.50
N THR A 133 -24.32 -19.47 -4.39
CA THR A 133 -25.78 -19.35 -4.40
C THR A 133 -26.30 -18.08 -3.73
N GLN A 134 -25.60 -17.52 -2.74
CA GLN A 134 -26.08 -16.33 -2.02
C GLN A 134 -24.93 -15.50 -1.42
N ARG A 135 -25.22 -14.24 -1.10
CA ARG A 135 -24.39 -13.40 -0.22
C ARG A 135 -24.72 -13.70 1.24
N TYR A 136 -23.72 -13.63 2.10
CA TYR A 136 -23.90 -13.75 3.55
C TYR A 136 -24.07 -12.37 4.18
N TYR A 137 -24.77 -12.33 5.31
CA TYR A 137 -24.92 -11.11 6.10
C TYR A 137 -23.66 -10.86 6.93
N GLU A 138 -23.35 -9.58 7.13
CA GLU A 138 -22.19 -9.11 7.88
C GLU A 138 -22.42 -9.43 9.37
N VAL A 139 -21.53 -10.22 9.96
CA VAL A 139 -21.56 -10.56 11.39
C VAL A 139 -20.50 -9.75 12.17
N SER A 140 -19.52 -9.19 11.46
CA SER A 140 -18.45 -8.34 11.96
C SER A 140 -18.07 -7.26 10.93
N ASP A 141 -17.21 -6.32 11.34
CA ASP A 141 -16.68 -5.29 10.45
C ASP A 141 -15.50 -5.85 9.65
N TYR A 142 -15.57 -5.72 8.33
CA TYR A 142 -14.55 -6.18 7.38
C TYR A 142 -14.14 -5.07 6.40
N THR A 143 -14.34 -3.82 6.80
CA THR A 143 -14.15 -2.66 5.92
C THR A 143 -12.72 -2.11 5.86
N SER A 144 -11.74 -2.87 6.38
CA SER A 144 -10.31 -2.57 6.32
C SER A 144 -9.53 -3.46 5.33
N PHE A 145 -10.15 -3.82 4.21
CA PHE A 145 -9.49 -4.62 3.17
C PHE A 145 -8.64 -3.77 2.23
N PHE A 146 -7.38 -4.16 2.04
CA PHE A 146 -6.52 -3.66 0.98
C PHE A 146 -5.52 -4.74 0.57
N ILE A 147 -4.97 -4.61 -0.65
CA ILE A 147 -3.93 -5.52 -1.13
C ILE A 147 -2.63 -4.75 -1.25
N THR A 148 -1.66 -5.07 -0.39
CA THR A 148 -0.29 -4.56 -0.50
C THR A 148 0.50 -5.43 -1.47
N ILE A 149 1.20 -4.80 -2.39
CA ILE A 149 2.06 -5.41 -3.40
C ILE A 149 3.42 -4.75 -3.31
N GLN A 150 4.39 -5.49 -2.77
CA GLN A 150 5.77 -5.04 -2.69
C GLN A 150 6.34 -4.95 -4.10
N CYS A 151 6.79 -3.75 -4.49
CA CYS A 151 7.51 -3.54 -5.75
C CYS A 151 8.99 -3.94 -5.61
N GLU A 152 9.48 -3.93 -4.37
CA GLU A 152 10.83 -4.34 -4.01
C GLU A 152 10.98 -5.86 -3.86
N ARG A 153 12.15 -6.38 -4.22
CA ARG A 153 12.50 -7.78 -3.99
C ARG A 153 13.26 -7.89 -2.68
N ASN A 154 12.65 -8.50 -1.67
CA ASN A 154 13.35 -8.97 -0.49
C ASN A 154 14.23 -10.19 -0.87
N SER A 155 15.45 -9.94 -1.36
CA SER A 155 16.43 -11.00 -1.60
C SER A 155 17.39 -11.11 -0.42
N ASN A 156 17.15 -12.08 0.47
CA ASN A 156 18.11 -12.66 1.44
C ASN A 156 19.20 -11.71 1.97
N GLY A 157 18.82 -10.58 2.57
CA GLY A 157 19.74 -9.70 3.31
C GLY A 157 20.53 -8.69 2.47
N ALA A 158 20.25 -8.55 1.17
CA ALA A 158 20.69 -7.41 0.38
C ALA A 158 19.44 -6.62 -0.08
N LEU A 159 19.14 -5.52 0.63
CA LEU A 159 18.19 -4.50 0.19
C LEU A 159 18.84 -3.74 -0.96
N THR A 160 18.92 -4.35 -2.15
CA THR A 160 19.21 -3.59 -3.37
C THR A 160 17.92 -2.93 -3.82
N SER A 161 17.73 -1.71 -3.33
CA SER A 161 16.64 -0.79 -3.68
C SER A 161 16.92 -0.17 -5.04
N ASP A 162 16.01 -0.37 -5.99
CA ASP A 162 15.90 0.48 -7.19
C ASP A 162 14.47 1.06 -7.34
N GLY A 163 13.55 0.67 -6.44
CA GLY A 163 12.13 0.96 -6.53
C GLY A 163 11.54 0.62 -7.91
N LEU A 164 10.28 0.97 -8.13
CA LEU A 164 9.74 1.04 -9.48
C LEU A 164 9.90 2.47 -10.01
N ASP A 165 10.92 2.71 -10.82
CA ASP A 165 11.19 4.02 -11.43
C ASP A 165 10.91 4.03 -12.94
N SER A 166 10.20 5.06 -13.36
CA SER A 166 9.88 5.37 -14.74
C SER A 166 10.66 6.58 -15.27
N THR A 167 11.55 7.17 -14.47
CA THR A 167 12.36 8.35 -14.82
C THR A 167 11.48 9.52 -15.29
N ASN A 168 10.41 9.81 -14.56
CA ASN A 168 9.40 10.84 -14.87
C ASN A 168 8.60 10.60 -16.16
N GLN A 169 8.61 9.39 -16.73
CA GLN A 169 7.74 9.05 -17.85
C GLN A 169 6.43 8.45 -17.36
N ASN A 170 5.32 8.82 -18.00
CA ASN A 170 4.05 8.17 -17.71
C ASN A 170 4.09 6.72 -18.20
N ILE A 171 4.09 5.78 -17.26
CA ILE A 171 4.01 4.35 -17.58
C ILE A 171 2.58 3.88 -17.50
N ARG A 172 2.27 2.90 -18.34
CA ARG A 172 0.97 2.23 -18.34
C ARG A 172 0.93 1.20 -17.22
N ILE A 173 0.02 1.38 -16.27
CA ILE A 173 -0.30 0.41 -15.22
C ILE A 173 -1.64 -0.25 -15.56
N GLU A 174 -1.65 -1.57 -15.71
CA GLU A 174 -2.85 -2.35 -16.00
C GLU A 174 -3.21 -3.23 -14.81
N LEU A 175 -4.41 -3.05 -14.25
CA LEU A 175 -4.97 -3.91 -13.22
C LEU A 175 -5.92 -4.93 -13.88
N LYS A 176 -5.68 -6.21 -13.59
CA LYS A 176 -6.53 -7.33 -13.98
C LYS A 176 -6.98 -8.11 -12.75
N GLY A 177 -8.16 -8.71 -12.85
CA GLY A 177 -8.65 -9.71 -11.91
C GLY A 177 -10.00 -10.23 -12.39
N HIS A 178 -10.28 -11.51 -12.16
CA HIS A 178 -11.55 -12.14 -12.52
C HIS A 178 -12.41 -12.30 -11.27
N SER A 179 -13.71 -12.06 -11.37
CA SER A 179 -14.58 -12.22 -10.20
C SER A 179 -14.87 -13.70 -9.93
N ILE A 180 -14.68 -14.13 -8.69
CA ILE A 180 -14.95 -15.52 -8.26
C ILE A 180 -16.45 -15.83 -8.35
N PHE A 181 -17.29 -14.84 -8.04
CA PHE A 181 -18.74 -14.94 -8.07
C PHE A 181 -19.31 -13.88 -9.03
N SER A 182 -20.28 -14.26 -9.87
CA SER A 182 -20.88 -13.37 -10.87
C SER A 182 -22.38 -13.15 -10.63
N GLY A 183 -22.91 -12.04 -11.13
CA GLY A 183 -24.33 -11.71 -10.98
C GLY A 183 -24.69 -11.26 -9.57
N GLU A 184 -25.84 -11.71 -9.06
CA GLU A 184 -26.38 -11.27 -7.78
C GLU A 184 -25.52 -11.64 -6.57
N VAL A 185 -24.68 -12.67 -6.68
CA VAL A 185 -23.77 -13.11 -5.60
C VAL A 185 -22.44 -12.34 -5.55
N ASN A 186 -22.13 -11.52 -6.56
CA ASN A 186 -20.87 -10.78 -6.65
C ASN A 186 -20.80 -9.65 -5.59
N THR A 187 -19.95 -9.78 -4.59
CA THR A 187 -19.88 -8.81 -3.49
C THR A 187 -19.30 -7.46 -3.90
N TYR A 188 -18.51 -7.35 -4.96
CA TYR A 188 -17.98 -6.07 -5.42
C TYR A 188 -18.97 -5.35 -6.35
N TYR A 189 -19.63 -6.11 -7.22
CA TYR A 189 -20.57 -5.62 -8.21
C TYR A 189 -21.99 -5.54 -7.63
N ASN A 190 -22.39 -4.32 -7.24
CA ASN A 190 -23.76 -4.04 -6.83
C ASN A 190 -24.62 -3.61 -8.02
N VAL A 191 -25.82 -4.19 -8.12
CA VAL A 191 -26.88 -3.77 -9.04
C VAL A 191 -27.99 -3.16 -8.18
N ASP A 192 -28.24 -1.87 -8.32
CA ASP A 192 -29.39 -1.20 -7.70
C ASP A 192 -30.39 -0.72 -8.76
N THR A 193 -31.46 -0.05 -8.34
CA THR A 193 -32.50 0.49 -9.24
C THR A 193 -31.96 1.56 -10.20
N ASN A 194 -30.82 2.18 -9.90
CA ASN A 194 -30.14 3.19 -10.72
C ASN A 194 -29.02 2.59 -11.59
N GLY A 195 -28.87 1.27 -11.59
CA GLY A 195 -27.95 0.53 -12.44
C GLY A 195 -26.80 -0.11 -11.68
N LYS A 196 -25.65 -0.22 -12.37
CA LYS A 196 -24.50 -1.03 -11.97
C LYS A 196 -23.33 -0.11 -11.67
N HIS A 197 -22.99 0.07 -10.39
CA HIS A 197 -22.02 1.07 -9.96
C HIS A 197 -21.07 0.57 -8.85
N PRO A 198 -20.19 -0.42 -9.08
CA PRO A 198 -18.99 -0.47 -8.26
C PRO A 198 -18.14 0.77 -8.58
N PRO A 199 -17.68 1.53 -7.58
CA PRO A 199 -16.70 2.56 -7.82
C PRO A 199 -15.41 1.93 -8.39
N PRO A 200 -14.66 2.63 -9.24
CA PRO A 200 -13.39 2.10 -9.73
C PRO A 200 -12.42 1.79 -8.58
N PRO A 201 -11.58 0.75 -8.74
CA PRO A 201 -10.49 0.49 -7.80
C PRO A 201 -9.55 1.70 -7.70
N ILE A 202 -8.90 1.83 -6.56
CA ILE A 202 -7.90 2.87 -6.32
C ILE A 202 -6.55 2.19 -6.17
N LEU A 203 -5.57 2.67 -6.91
CA LEU A 203 -4.16 2.32 -6.73
C LEU A 203 -3.51 3.38 -5.86
N CYS A 204 -2.93 2.98 -4.74
CA CYS A 204 -2.05 3.81 -3.94
C CYS A 204 -0.61 3.43 -4.24
N THR A 205 0.25 4.42 -4.47
CA THR A 205 1.69 4.25 -4.64
C THR A 205 2.38 4.81 -3.41
N VAL A 206 3.25 3.99 -2.81
CA VAL A 206 4.00 4.33 -1.61
C VAL A 206 5.43 4.69 -2.01
N TYR A 207 5.91 5.78 -1.45
CA TYR A 207 7.26 6.31 -1.66
C TYR A 207 7.92 6.44 -0.30
N ASP A 208 9.14 5.93 -0.19
CA ASP A 208 10.00 6.24 0.94
C ASP A 208 10.53 7.66 0.76
N ILE A 209 10.31 8.50 1.77
CA ILE A 209 10.74 9.89 1.81
C ILE A 209 11.47 10.16 3.11
N PHE A 210 12.15 11.29 3.20
CA PHE A 210 12.90 11.67 4.39
C PHE A 210 12.53 13.08 4.81
N TRP A 211 12.44 13.31 6.11
CA TRP A 211 12.34 14.64 6.68
C TRP A 211 13.71 15.02 7.25
N LEU A 212 14.21 16.18 6.86
CA LEU A 212 15.42 16.76 7.44
C LEU A 212 15.02 17.72 8.54
N PHE A 213 15.24 17.33 9.79
CA PHE A 213 14.94 18.17 10.94
C PHE A 213 16.19 18.89 11.44
N SER A 214 16.23 20.22 11.30
CA SER A 214 17.24 21.08 11.94
C SER A 214 16.58 21.98 12.99
N PRO A 215 17.01 21.96 14.26
CA PRO A 215 16.54 22.88 15.29
C PRO A 215 16.83 24.35 14.98
N GLY A 216 17.89 24.64 14.22
CA GLY A 216 18.29 26.01 13.84
C GLY A 216 17.27 26.72 12.94
N ASP A 217 16.55 25.95 12.11
CA ASP A 217 15.55 26.46 11.17
C ASP A 217 14.10 26.17 11.63
N GLY A 218 13.92 25.72 12.88
CA GLY A 218 12.60 25.38 13.43
C GLY A 218 11.96 24.13 12.80
N GLY A 219 12.77 23.28 12.15
CA GLY A 219 12.31 22.16 11.33
C GLY A 219 11.83 22.63 9.95
N SER A 220 12.73 22.68 8.98
CA SER A 220 12.36 22.90 7.57
C SER A 220 11.96 21.57 6.93
N TYR A 221 10.90 21.56 6.12
CA TYR A 221 10.51 20.38 5.35
C TYR A 221 11.20 20.46 3.98
N LEU A 222 11.99 19.44 3.64
CA LEU A 222 12.47 19.26 2.27
C LEU A 222 12.04 17.87 1.84
N TYR A 223 11.04 17.82 0.96
CA TYR A 223 10.62 16.57 0.34
C TYR A 223 11.55 16.32 -0.84
N ASP A 224 12.47 15.39 -0.66
CA ASP A 224 13.26 14.91 -1.78
C ASP A 224 12.57 13.69 -2.40
N THR A 225 12.02 13.90 -3.59
CA THR A 225 11.39 12.85 -4.40
C THR A 225 12.30 12.43 -5.55
N THR A 226 13.50 13.01 -5.63
CA THR A 226 14.41 12.88 -6.76
C THR A 226 15.62 12.02 -6.45
N HIS A 227 16.05 12.01 -5.19
CA HIS A 227 17.22 11.28 -4.74
C HIS A 227 16.85 10.03 -3.94
N SER A 228 17.70 9.00 -4.03
CA SER A 228 17.58 7.79 -3.21
C SER A 228 18.03 8.05 -1.77
N TYR A 229 17.72 7.12 -0.85
CA TYR A 229 18.15 7.21 0.55
C TYR A 229 19.66 7.40 0.69
N ASP A 230 20.47 6.60 -0.03
CA ASP A 230 21.92 6.65 0.05
C ASP A 230 22.46 8.02 -0.35
N GLN A 231 21.87 8.64 -1.37
CA GLN A 231 22.25 9.97 -1.84
C GLN A 231 21.94 11.07 -0.82
N ILE A 232 20.82 10.95 -0.08
CA ILE A 232 20.44 11.90 0.97
C ILE A 232 21.36 11.76 2.19
N ILE A 233 21.69 10.53 2.59
CA ILE A 233 22.60 10.28 3.71
C ILE A 233 24.01 10.79 3.41
N GLU A 234 24.53 10.57 2.20
CA GLU A 234 25.83 11.12 1.79
C GLU A 234 25.85 12.65 1.85
N GLN A 235 24.78 13.34 1.43
CA GLN A 235 24.70 14.79 1.49
C GLN A 235 24.60 15.35 2.92
N VAL A 236 23.95 14.63 3.84
CA VAL A 236 23.79 15.05 5.24
C VAL A 236 25.05 14.78 6.07
N THR A 237 25.84 13.77 5.69
CA THR A 237 27.03 13.34 6.43
C THR A 237 28.35 13.93 5.92
N ALA A 238 28.35 14.60 4.75
CA ALA A 238 29.49 15.30 4.17
C ALA A 238 29.72 16.69 4.79
#